data_AF-A0A081DEX6-F1
#
_entry.id   AF-A0A081DEX6-F1
#
_cell.length_a   1.000
_cell.length_b   1.000
_cell.length_c   1.000
_cell.angle_alpha   90.00
_cell.angle_beta   90.00
_cell.angle_gamma   90.00
#
_symmetry.space_group_name_H-M   'P 1'
#
loop_
_entity.id
_entity.type
_entity.pdbx_description
1 polymer ?
#
loop_
_entity_poly.entity_id
_entity_poly.type
_entity_poly.pdbx_seq_one_letter_code
_entity_poly.pdbx_strand_id
1 'polypeptide(L)'
;MYTLGESGDLENLLANESLLKNIGATFYKINCGGDITYSWSSTNSMLSYTRPRIFFTDIHKYLSFLEENFIKILADYGLKEKRSDRETGVIAALIILNKNN
;
A
#
# COMPACT_ATOMS: atom_id res chain seq x y z
N MET A 1 -4.93 11.13 -4.01
CA MET A 1 -4.78 11.47 -2.57
C MET A 1 -3.40 11.04 -2.11
N TYR A 2 -2.67 11.93 -1.44
CA TYR A 2 -1.40 11.63 -0.77
C TYR A 2 -1.65 11.55 0.74
N THR A 3 -1.06 10.56 1.39
CA THR A 3 -1.15 10.40 2.84
C THR A 3 0.24 10.26 3.45
N LEU A 4 0.48 10.92 4.59
CA LEU A 4 1.69 10.77 5.40
C LEU A 4 1.35 9.97 6.67
N GLY A 5 2.03 8.85 6.88
CA GLY A 5 1.91 8.01 8.07
C GLY A 5 2.64 8.57 9.29
N GLU A 6 2.51 7.87 10.42
CA GLU A 6 3.03 8.27 11.73
C GLU A 6 4.56 8.32 11.75
N SER A 7 5.20 7.37 11.05
CA SER A 7 6.66 7.24 10.94
C SER A 7 7.26 8.01 9.75
N GLY A 8 6.44 8.76 9.03
CA GLY A 8 6.85 9.41 7.79
C GLY A 8 7.53 10.76 7.97
N ASP A 9 8.35 11.11 6.99
CA ASP A 9 9.00 12.42 6.91
C ASP A 9 8.31 13.28 5.84
N LEU A 10 7.99 14.52 6.20
CA LEU A 10 7.39 15.47 5.29
C LEU A 10 8.36 15.86 4.15
N GLU A 11 9.67 15.75 4.38
CA GLU A 11 10.68 15.99 3.34
C GLU A 11 10.58 15.01 2.16
N ASN A 12 10.00 13.83 2.37
CA ASN A 12 9.76 12.86 1.31
C ASN A 12 8.60 13.28 0.38
N LEU A 13 7.83 14.32 0.73
CA LEU A 13 6.79 14.87 -0.12
C LEU A 13 7.40 15.84 -1.14
N LEU A 14 7.75 15.31 -2.30
CA LEU A 14 8.29 16.10 -3.41
C LEU A 14 7.29 17.10 -4.02
N ALA A 15 6.00 16.97 -3.69
CA ALA A 15 4.94 17.81 -4.22
C ALA A 15 4.60 18.95 -3.24
N ASN A 16 4.83 20.19 -3.68
CA ASN A 16 4.36 21.36 -2.94
C ASN A 16 2.85 21.58 -3.09
N GLU A 17 2.26 22.42 -2.24
CA GLU A 17 0.82 22.71 -2.26
C GLU A 17 0.32 23.19 -3.62
N SER A 18 1.14 23.98 -4.33
CA SER A 18 0.79 24.49 -5.66
C SER A 18 0.67 23.37 -6.67
N LEU A 19 1.60 22.41 -6.67
CA LEU A 19 1.57 21.23 -7.53
C LEU A 19 0.38 20.35 -7.20
N LEU A 20 0.14 20.07 -5.92
CA LEU A 20 -0.99 19.27 -5.46
C LEU A 20 -2.32 19.85 -5.92
N LYS A 21 -2.50 21.17 -5.80
CA LYS A 21 -3.69 21.87 -6.28
C LYS A 21 -3.84 21.78 -7.80
N ASN A 22 -2.74 21.89 -8.54
CA ASN A 22 -2.75 21.84 -10.01
C ASN A 22 -3.17 20.47 -10.55
N ILE A 23 -2.75 19.39 -9.88
CA ILE A 23 -3.12 18.01 -10.24
C ILE A 23 -4.43 17.54 -9.58
N GLY A 24 -5.13 18.43 -8.85
CA GLY A 24 -6.37 18.09 -8.15
C GLY A 24 -6.19 17.05 -7.02
N ALA A 25 -4.99 16.96 -6.44
CA ALA A 25 -4.69 16.03 -5.37
C ALA A 25 -4.82 16.67 -3.98
N THR A 26 -5.29 15.87 -3.02
CA THR A 26 -5.38 16.24 -1.61
C THR A 26 -4.27 15.55 -0.81
N PHE A 27 -3.83 16.18 0.28
CA PHE A 27 -2.83 15.66 1.22
C PHE A 27 -3.42 15.55 2.64
N TYR A 28 -3.19 14.44 3.31
CA TYR A 28 -3.62 14.21 4.69
C TYR A 28 -2.52 13.55 5.52
N LYS A 29 -2.32 14.00 6.75
CA LYS A 29 -1.56 13.25 7.76
C LYS A 29 -2.51 12.28 8.48
N ILE A 30 -2.12 11.02 8.60
CA ILE A 30 -2.94 9.95 9.17
C ILE A 30 -2.15 9.11 10.18
N ASN A 31 -2.84 8.56 11.17
CA ASN A 31 -2.23 7.73 12.23
C ASN A 31 -2.04 6.27 11.79
N CYS A 32 -1.58 6.07 10.56
CA CYS A 32 -1.23 4.75 10.02
C CYS A 32 0.29 4.62 9.95
N GLY A 33 0.80 3.39 10.02
CA GLY A 33 2.24 3.15 9.83
C GLY A 33 2.69 3.44 8.40
N GLY A 34 4.00 3.60 8.21
CA GLY A 34 4.61 3.91 6.92
C GLY A 34 4.95 5.39 6.76
N ASP A 35 5.47 5.72 5.59
CA ASP A 35 5.91 7.07 5.24
C ASP A 35 4.86 7.76 4.36
N ILE A 36 5.15 8.04 3.09
CA ILE A 36 4.20 8.65 2.16
C ILE A 36 3.61 7.59 1.23
N THR A 37 2.29 7.64 1.05
CA THR A 37 1.60 6.78 0.09
C THR A 37 0.73 7.62 -0.85
N TYR A 38 0.75 7.26 -2.13
CA TYR A 38 -0.15 7.81 -3.13
C TYR A 38 -1.28 6.84 -3.45
N SER A 39 -2.52 7.33 -3.45
CA SER A 39 -3.70 6.61 -3.90
C SER A 39 -4.35 7.36 -5.05
N TRP A 40 -4.41 6.73 -6.22
CA TRP A 40 -5.06 7.28 -7.42
C TRP A 40 -6.58 7.41 -7.25
N SER A 41 -7.21 6.44 -6.57
CA SER A 41 -8.64 6.40 -6.29
C SER A 41 -8.85 6.19 -4.78
N SER A 42 -9.72 6.99 -4.16
CA SER A 42 -10.09 6.80 -2.74
C SER A 42 -10.85 5.49 -2.52
N THR A 43 -11.48 4.94 -3.57
CA THR A 43 -12.23 3.68 -3.53
C THR A 43 -11.35 2.44 -3.67
N ASN A 44 -10.14 2.56 -4.24
CA ASN A 44 -9.23 1.44 -4.45
C ASN A 44 -8.30 1.21 -3.26
N SER A 45 -8.33 2.09 -2.25
CA SER A 45 -7.65 1.88 -0.98
C SER A 45 -8.56 1.05 -0.08
N MET A 46 -8.21 -0.23 0.11
CA MET A 46 -8.91 -1.07 1.09
C MET A 46 -8.42 -0.75 2.50
N LEU A 47 -9.22 0.04 3.21
CA LEU A 47 -9.09 0.22 4.65
C LEU A 47 -9.64 -1.04 5.34
N SER A 48 -8.74 -1.87 5.90
CA SER A 48 -9.18 -2.95 6.77
C SER A 48 -9.70 -2.36 8.09
N TYR A 49 -11.01 -2.26 8.24
CA TYR A 49 -11.65 -1.78 9.48
C TYR A 49 -11.56 -2.78 10.64
N THR A 50 -10.96 -3.96 10.43
CA THR A 50 -10.79 -4.95 11.49
C THR A 50 -9.69 -4.49 12.45
N ARG A 51 -10.07 -4.15 13.69
CA ARG A 51 -9.09 -3.88 14.75
C ARG A 51 -8.24 -5.14 14.98
N PRO A 52 -6.90 -5.10 14.80
CA PRO A 52 -6.05 -6.27 14.94
C PRO A 52 -6.28 -7.00 16.27
N ARG A 53 -6.43 -6.24 17.37
CA ARG A 53 -6.67 -6.74 18.75
C ARG A 53 -7.86 -7.68 18.92
N ILE A 54 -8.81 -7.72 17.99
CA ILE A 54 -9.97 -8.63 18.06
C ILE A 54 -9.57 -10.07 17.68
N PHE A 55 -8.55 -10.25 16.83
CA PHE A 55 -8.13 -11.56 16.32
C PHE A 55 -6.65 -11.88 16.62
N PHE A 56 -5.80 -10.88 16.73
CA PHE A 56 -4.37 -11.00 16.98
C PHE A 56 -3.91 -9.94 17.97
N THR A 57 -3.20 -10.35 19.02
CA THR A 57 -2.48 -9.43 19.91
C THR A 57 -1.17 -8.94 19.29
N ASP A 58 -0.67 -9.66 18.28
CA ASP A 58 0.58 -9.43 17.57
C ASP A 58 0.32 -8.83 16.18
N ILE A 59 0.76 -7.58 15.99
CA ILE A 59 0.59 -6.84 14.74
C ILE A 59 1.40 -7.43 13.59
N HIS A 60 2.58 -8.00 13.86
CA HIS A 60 3.43 -8.58 12.82
C HIS A 60 2.80 -9.85 12.24
N LYS A 61 2.15 -10.66 13.08
CA LYS A 61 1.37 -11.80 12.62
C LYS A 61 0.21 -11.35 11.73
N TYR A 62 -0.54 -10.34 12.14
CA TYR A 62 -1.64 -9.80 11.35
C TYR A 62 -1.17 -9.32 9.96
N LEU A 63 -0.08 -8.56 9.89
CA LEU A 63 0.50 -8.10 8.63
C LEU A 63 0.97 -9.28 7.76
N SER A 64 1.64 -10.26 8.35
CA SER A 64 2.11 -11.46 7.65
C SER A 64 0.96 -12.27 7.03
N PHE A 65 -0.18 -12.34 7.72
CA PHE A 65 -1.41 -12.97 7.21
C PHE A 65 -2.03 -12.15 6.08
N LEU A 66 -2.08 -10.83 6.19
CA LEU A 66 -2.58 -9.97 5.11
C LEU A 66 -1.75 -10.14 3.83
N GLU A 67 -0.42 -10.08 3.95
CA GLU A 67 0.49 -10.32 2.82
C GLU A 67 0.26 -11.69 2.18
N GLU A 68 0.06 -12.73 2.98
CA GLU A 68 -0.23 -14.08 2.49
C GLU A 68 -1.52 -14.13 1.66
N ASN A 69 -2.57 -13.43 2.09
CA ASN A 69 -3.82 -13.36 1.36
C ASN A 69 -3.63 -12.61 0.03
N PHE A 70 -2.90 -11.49 0.02
CA PHE A 70 -2.60 -10.77 -1.22
C PHE A 70 -1.76 -11.61 -2.19
N ILE A 71 -0.77 -12.36 -1.68
CA ILE A 71 0.03 -13.28 -2.50
C ILE A 71 -0.86 -14.29 -3.22
N LYS A 72 -1.79 -14.93 -2.50
CA LYS A 72 -2.73 -15.90 -3.08
C LYS A 72 -3.64 -15.26 -4.12
N ILE A 73 -4.18 -14.08 -3.82
CA ILE A 73 -5.00 -13.33 -4.77
C ILE A 73 -4.19 -13.03 -6.05
N LEU A 74 -2.97 -12.51 -5.91
CA LEU A 74 -2.11 -12.18 -7.06
C LEU A 74 -1.75 -13.42 -7.89
N ALA A 75 -1.49 -14.56 -7.22
CA ALA A 75 -1.25 -15.84 -7.86
C ALA A 75 -2.48 -16.32 -8.67
N ASP A 76 -3.70 -16.12 -8.15
CA ASP A 76 -4.94 -16.43 -8.88
C ASP A 76 -5.09 -15.56 -10.15
N TYR A 77 -4.54 -14.33 -10.15
CA TYR A 77 -4.46 -13.47 -11.34
C TYR A 77 -3.24 -13.77 -12.24
N GLY A 78 -2.42 -14.78 -11.92
CA GLY A 78 -1.24 -15.18 -12.69
C GLY A 78 -0.09 -14.15 -12.63
N LEU A 79 -0.10 -13.26 -11.65
CA LEU A 79 0.97 -12.30 -11.43
C LEU A 79 2.07 -12.95 -10.60
N LYS A 80 3.34 -12.59 -10.86
CA LYS A 80 4.43 -13.01 -9.97
C LYS A 80 4.55 -12.04 -8.82
N GLU A 81 4.56 -12.59 -7.63
CA GLU A 81 4.58 -11.89 -6.36
C GLU A 81 5.81 -12.26 -5.53
N LYS A 82 6.28 -11.32 -4.71
CA LYS A 82 7.30 -11.58 -3.70
C LYS A 82 7.07 -10.75 -2.45
N ARG A 83 7.52 -11.27 -1.31
CA ARG A 83 7.73 -10.46 -0.11
C ARG A 83 9.11 -9.79 -0.17
N SER A 84 9.23 -8.66 0.49
CA SER A 84 10.54 -8.09 0.81
C SER A 84 11.01 -8.64 2.15
N ASP A 85 12.29 -8.98 2.27
CA ASP A 85 12.83 -9.55 3.53
C ASP A 85 12.88 -8.53 4.68
N ARG A 86 12.89 -7.23 4.35
CA ARG A 86 13.05 -6.14 5.33
C ARG A 86 11.90 -5.14 5.36
N GLU A 87 11.13 -5.06 4.27
CA GLU A 87 10.05 -4.09 4.12
C GLU A 87 8.70 -4.79 4.25
N THR A 88 7.72 -4.12 4.87
CA THR A 88 6.33 -4.62 4.90
C THR A 88 5.64 -4.35 3.56
N GLY A 89 4.91 -5.34 3.04
CA GLY A 89 4.17 -5.24 1.79
C GLY A 89 4.49 -6.33 0.76
N VAL A 90 3.61 -6.50 -0.21
CA VAL A 90 3.76 -7.46 -1.31
C VAL A 90 4.10 -6.72 -2.60
N ILE A 91 5.19 -7.13 -3.24
CA ILE A 91 5.59 -6.60 -4.55
C ILE A 91 5.04 -7.54 -5.62
N ALA A 92 4.23 -7.01 -6.51
CA ALA A 92 3.73 -7.74 -7.69
C ALA A 92 4.39 -7.20 -8.95
N ALA A 93 4.86 -8.10 -9.81
CA ALA A 93 5.33 -7.76 -11.16
C ALA A 93 4.29 -8.22 -12.18
N LEU A 94 3.85 -7.30 -13.04
CA LEU A 94 3.06 -7.64 -14.21
C LEU A 94 3.97 -8.33 -15.23
N ILE A 95 3.84 -9.63 -15.38
CA ILE A 95 4.41 -10.33 -16.54
C ILE A 95 3.46 -10.11 -17.69
N ILE A 96 3.75 -9.13 -18.54
CA ILE A 96 3.15 -9.06 -19.87
C ILE A 96 3.74 -10.24 -20.64
N LEU A 97 3.05 -11.37 -20.63
CA LEU A 97 3.31 -12.42 -21.60
C LEU A 97 2.96 -11.81 -22.96
N ASN A 98 3.99 -11.37 -23.70
CA ASN A 98 3.87 -11.10 -25.13
C ASN A 98 3.39 -12.40 -25.77
N LYS A 99 2.07 -12.53 -25.94
CA LYS A 99 1.48 -13.53 -26.83
C LYS A 99 1.80 -13.07 -28.25
N ASN A 100 3.02 -13.38 -28.70
CA ASN A 100 3.29 -13.52 -30.11
C ASN A 100 2.60 -14.81 -30.54
N ASN A 101 1.38 -14.67 -31.06
CA ASN A 101 0.73 -15.62 -31.96
C ASN A 101 -0.04 -14.81 -33.01
#